data_AF-A0A838VVP2-F1
#
_entry.id   AF-A0A838VVP2-F1
#
_cell.length_a   1.000
_cell.length_b   1.000
_cell.length_c   1.000
_cell.angle_alpha   90.00
_cell.angle_beta   90.00
_cell.angle_gamma   90.00
#
_symmetry.space_group_name_H-M   'P 1'
#
loop_
_entity.id
_entity.type
_entity.pdbx_description
1 polymer ?
#
loop_
_entity_poly.entity_id
_entity_poly.type
_entity_poly.pdbx_seq_one_letter_code
_entity_poly.pdbx_strand_id
1 'polypeptide(L)'
;NRPYYAFGMGAASYVQGQRFTRPRKTSEYYLWVQQLIANKGVIDCPPTPENEVLLDTLMLGLRLADGVSLSTLTQKFGEKSVDRIHQCLQPYYQKDWVKVVTGQLRLTDPQGFLFSNVVLADLFSEFESA
;
A
#
# COMPACT_ATOMS: atom_id res chain seq x y z
N ASN A 1 -3.74 -0.76 6.08
CA ASN A 1 -4.76 0.10 5.44
C ASN A 1 -6.10 -0.06 6.12
N ARG A 2 -6.68 1.05 6.58
CA ARG A 2 -8.07 1.07 7.06
C ARG A 2 -9.00 1.40 5.89
N PRO A 3 -10.26 0.93 5.88
CA PRO A 3 -11.23 1.33 4.87
C PRO A 3 -11.47 2.85 4.89
N TYR A 4 -11.66 3.45 3.71
CA TYR A 4 -11.96 4.87 3.56
C TYR A 4 -12.82 5.14 2.32
N TYR A 5 -13.70 6.12 2.44
CA TYR A 5 -14.41 6.73 1.31
C TYR A 5 -13.72 8.03 0.93
N ALA A 6 -13.59 8.25 -0.38
CA ALA A 6 -13.18 9.53 -0.93
C ALA A 6 -14.20 9.94 -1.99
N PHE A 7 -14.45 11.25 -2.06
CA PHE A 7 -15.51 11.82 -2.89
C PHE A 7 -14.94 12.78 -3.92
N GLY A 8 -15.69 12.98 -5.01
CA GLY A 8 -15.29 13.83 -6.12
C GLY A 8 -14.56 13.09 -7.24
N MET A 9 -14.28 13.87 -8.28
CA MET A 9 -13.65 13.43 -9.51
C MET A 9 -12.22 12.94 -9.26
N GLY A 10 -11.85 11.79 -9.85
CA GLY A 10 -10.53 11.19 -9.68
C GLY A 10 -10.25 10.59 -8.29
N ALA A 11 -11.19 10.66 -7.34
CA ALA A 11 -10.99 10.16 -5.99
C ALA A 11 -11.01 8.62 -5.94
N ALA A 12 -10.04 8.03 -5.24
CA ALA A 12 -9.95 6.60 -4.98
C ALA A 12 -10.59 6.27 -3.63
N SER A 13 -11.38 5.21 -3.55
CA SER A 13 -11.88 4.67 -2.27
C SER A 13 -11.34 3.27 -2.06
N TYR A 14 -11.25 2.85 -0.80
CA TYR A 14 -10.90 1.49 -0.42
C TYR A 14 -11.88 1.00 0.63
N VAL A 15 -12.79 0.10 0.26
CA VAL A 15 -13.82 -0.42 1.15
C VAL A 15 -14.05 -1.89 0.87
N GLN A 16 -14.34 -2.68 1.92
CA GLN A 16 -14.59 -4.12 1.80
C GLN A 16 -13.51 -4.90 1.01
N GLY A 17 -12.26 -4.46 1.09
CA GLY A 17 -11.14 -5.08 0.37
C GLY A 17 -11.08 -4.75 -1.12
N GLN A 18 -11.92 -3.84 -1.62
CA GLN A 18 -11.94 -3.38 -3.01
C GLN A 18 -11.42 -1.95 -3.11
N ARG A 19 -10.56 -1.70 -4.10
CA ARG A 19 -10.04 -0.37 -4.43
C ARG A 19 -10.56 0.04 -5.79
N PHE A 20 -11.28 1.17 -5.84
CA PHE A 20 -11.79 1.72 -7.09
C PHE A 20 -11.60 3.23 -7.14
N THR A 21 -11.47 3.76 -8.36
CA THR A 21 -11.25 5.19 -8.61
C THR A 21 -12.36 5.74 -9.50
N ARG A 22 -12.81 6.95 -9.18
CA ARG A 22 -13.81 7.67 -9.99
C ARG A 22 -13.16 8.25 -11.25
N PRO A 23 -13.90 8.42 -12.36
CA PRO A 23 -13.37 9.06 -13.56
C PRO A 23 -12.79 10.45 -13.26
N ARG A 24 -11.74 10.81 -14.01
CA ARG A 24 -11.05 12.09 -13.88
C ARG A 24 -11.62 13.19 -14.77
N LYS A 25 -12.47 12.85 -15.75
CA LYS A 25 -13.14 13.84 -16.60
C LYS A 25 -14.53 14.13 -16.07
N THR A 26 -14.92 15.39 -16.12
CA THR A 26 -16.22 15.86 -15.62
C THR A 26 -17.41 15.11 -16.20
N SER A 27 -17.45 14.94 -17.52
CA SER A 27 -18.55 14.24 -18.20
C SER A 27 -18.65 12.77 -17.80
N GLU A 28 -17.51 12.07 -17.76
CA GLU A 28 -17.43 10.66 -17.34
C GLU A 28 -17.81 10.50 -15.86
N TYR A 29 -17.42 11.45 -15.01
CA TYR A 29 -17.78 11.44 -13.59
C TYR A 29 -19.29 11.60 -13.37
N TYR A 30 -19.94 12.50 -14.10
CA TYR A 30 -21.40 12.64 -14.04
C TYR A 30 -22.11 11.36 -14.49
N LEU A 31 -21.67 10.75 -15.58
CA LEU A 31 -22.21 9.46 -16.05
C LEU A 31 -22.02 8.37 -14.98
N TRP A 32 -20.83 8.29 -14.39
CA TRP A 32 -20.52 7.33 -13.33
C TRP A 32 -21.42 7.50 -12.11
N VAL A 33 -21.70 8.74 -11.69
CA VAL A 33 -22.64 9.02 -10.58
C VAL A 33 -24.06 8.57 -10.92
N GLN A 34 -24.54 8.86 -12.14
CA GLN A 34 -25.87 8.41 -12.59
C GLN A 34 -25.97 6.87 -12.58
N GLN A 35 -24.94 6.19 -13.08
CA GLN A 35 -24.87 4.72 -13.06
C GLN A 35 -24.83 4.17 -11.64
N LEU A 36 -24.06 4.79 -10.73
CA LEU A 36 -24.01 4.39 -9.33
C LEU A 36 -25.40 4.48 -8.67
N ILE A 37 -26.14 5.57 -8.92
CA ILE A 37 -27.51 5.75 -8.40
C ILE A 37 -28.44 4.67 -8.98
N ALA A 38 -28.39 4.44 -10.29
CA ALA A 38 -29.19 3.42 -10.96
C ALA A 38 -28.89 2.01 -10.43
N ASN A 39 -27.62 1.72 -10.13
CA ASN A 39 -27.15 0.47 -9.55
C ASN A 39 -27.28 0.43 -8.01
N LYS A 40 -28.04 1.35 -7.40
CA LYS A 40 -28.29 1.39 -5.94
C LYS A 40 -27.03 1.41 -5.08
N GLY A 41 -25.98 2.07 -5.55
CA GLY A 41 -24.70 2.19 -4.84
C GLY A 41 -23.77 0.97 -4.98
N VAL A 42 -24.14 -0.04 -5.79
CA VAL A 42 -23.28 -1.20 -6.05
C VAL A 42 -22.17 -0.82 -7.00
N ILE A 43 -20.93 -1.16 -6.63
CA ILE A 43 -19.74 -0.95 -7.43
C ILE A 43 -19.21 -2.31 -7.83
N ASP A 44 -19.22 -2.58 -9.13
CA ASP A 44 -18.63 -3.78 -9.70
C ASP A 44 -17.11 -3.61 -9.78
N CYS A 45 -16.43 -4.06 -8.73
CA CYS A 45 -14.98 -3.97 -8.59
C CYS A 45 -14.46 -5.28 -8.01
N PRO A 46 -13.46 -5.92 -8.63
CA PRO A 46 -12.84 -7.11 -8.04
C PRO A 46 -12.14 -6.76 -6.71
N PRO A 47 -11.98 -7.74 -5.80
CA PRO A 47 -11.14 -7.57 -4.63
C PRO A 47 -9.72 -7.13 -5.03
N THR A 48 -9.13 -6.25 -4.22
CA THR A 48 -7.74 -5.84 -4.41
C THR A 48 -6.83 -7.04 -4.18
N PRO A 49 -5.94 -7.38 -5.14
CA PRO A 49 -4.99 -8.47 -4.99
C PRO A 49 -4.15 -8.38 -3.72
N GLU A 50 -3.82 -9.53 -3.11
CA GLU A 50 -3.06 -9.55 -1.84
C GLU A 50 -1.69 -8.88 -1.94
N ASN A 51 -1.01 -9.02 -3.08
CA ASN A 51 0.25 -8.35 -3.37
C ASN A 51 0.11 -6.82 -3.41
N GLU A 52 -0.94 -6.28 -4.04
CA GLU A 52 -1.23 -4.84 -4.01
C GLU A 52 -1.52 -4.36 -2.58
N VAL A 53 -2.25 -5.15 -1.79
CA VAL A 53 -2.51 -4.83 -0.38
C VAL A 53 -1.22 -4.84 0.45
N LEU A 54 -0.29 -5.75 0.18
CA LEU A 54 1.03 -5.78 0.80
C LEU A 54 1.84 -4.54 0.44
N LEU A 55 1.96 -4.25 -0.86
CA LEU A 55 2.72 -3.12 -1.38
C LEU A 55 2.18 -1.79 -0.86
N ASP A 56 0.86 -1.58 -0.84
CA ASP A 56 0.27 -0.39 -0.23
C ASP A 56 0.56 -0.32 1.29
N THR A 57 0.55 -1.46 1.99
CA THR A 57 0.85 -1.52 3.44
C THR A 57 2.30 -1.10 3.71
N LEU A 58 3.25 -1.57 2.92
CA LEU A 58 4.66 -1.18 3.02
C LEU A 58 4.85 0.30 2.64
N MET A 59 4.25 0.72 1.51
CA MET A 59 4.34 2.07 0.95
C MET A 59 3.85 3.15 1.93
N LEU A 60 2.70 2.91 2.57
CA LEU A 60 2.12 3.85 3.53
C LEU A 60 2.80 3.73 4.90
N GLY A 61 3.02 2.50 5.38
CA GLY A 61 3.51 2.26 6.72
C GLY A 61 4.97 2.66 6.91
N LEU A 62 5.86 2.34 5.97
CA LEU A 62 7.28 2.71 6.08
C LEU A 62 7.50 4.23 6.04
N ARG A 63 6.58 4.99 5.43
CA ARG A 63 6.62 6.47 5.45
C ARG A 63 6.12 7.08 6.75
N LEU A 64 5.55 6.29 7.66
CA LEU A 64 5.27 6.75 9.01
C LEU A 64 6.51 6.55 9.88
N ALA A 65 6.70 7.45 10.86
CA ALA A 65 7.75 7.29 11.85
C ALA A 65 7.72 5.90 12.49
N ASP A 66 6.54 5.36 12.80
CA ASP A 66 6.36 4.06 13.45
C ASP A 66 6.67 2.85 12.56
N GLY A 67 6.75 3.03 11.24
CA GLY A 67 6.98 1.95 10.29
C GLY A 67 5.87 0.90 10.22
N VAL A 68 6.25 -0.34 9.93
CA VAL A 68 5.34 -1.48 9.82
C VAL A 68 5.67 -2.57 10.84
N SER A 69 4.62 -3.14 11.43
CA SER A 69 4.74 -4.25 12.39
C SER A 69 5.05 -5.57 11.68
N LEU A 70 6.18 -6.20 12.02
CA LEU A 70 6.56 -7.49 11.45
C LEU A 70 5.56 -8.58 11.82
N SER A 71 5.06 -8.62 13.06
CA SER A 71 4.05 -9.61 13.46
C SER A 71 2.74 -9.44 12.69
N THR A 72 2.31 -8.19 12.45
CA THR A 72 1.12 -7.91 11.63
C THR A 72 1.34 -8.31 10.18
N LEU A 73 2.53 -8.09 9.63
CA LEU A 73 2.89 -8.53 8.28
C LEU A 73 2.88 -10.06 8.18
N THR A 74 3.51 -10.77 9.11
CA THR A 74 3.52 -12.24 9.16
C THR A 74 2.10 -12.80 9.25
N GLN A 75 1.26 -12.24 10.12
CA GLN A 75 -0.12 -12.70 10.29
C GLN A 75 -0.93 -12.52 9.00
N LYS A 76 -0.71 -11.44 8.25
CA LYS A 76 -1.54 -11.07 7.10
C LYS A 76 -1.03 -11.61 5.76
N PHE A 77 0.29 -11.71 5.59
CA PHE A 77 0.94 -12.04 4.31
C PHE A 77 1.87 -13.27 4.39
N GLY A 78 1.98 -13.87 5.58
CA GLY A 78 2.80 -15.06 5.82
C GLY A 78 4.29 -14.77 6.04
N GLU A 79 4.96 -15.73 6.68
CA GLU A 79 6.38 -15.66 7.03
C GLU A 79 7.29 -15.53 5.78
N LYS A 80 6.97 -16.27 4.71
CA LYS A 80 7.71 -16.19 3.43
C LYS A 80 7.76 -14.78 2.86
N SER A 81 6.68 -14.01 2.98
CA SER A 81 6.64 -12.63 2.49
C SER A 81 7.56 -11.73 3.34
N VAL A 82 7.58 -11.95 4.66
CA VAL A 82 8.46 -11.23 5.57
C VAL A 82 9.94 -11.58 5.32
N ASP A 83 10.26 -12.84 5.06
CA ASP A 83 11.61 -13.26 4.69
C ASP A 83 12.09 -12.58 3.40
N ARG A 84 11.23 -12.56 2.37
CA ARG A 84 11.51 -11.85 1.10
C ARG A 84 11.74 -10.37 1.32
N ILE A 85 10.93 -9.71 2.16
CA ILE A 85 11.15 -8.31 2.56
C ILE A 85 12.52 -8.15 3.22
N HIS A 86 12.88 -9.00 4.18
CA HIS A 86 14.18 -8.92 4.86
C HIS A 86 15.35 -9.14 3.90
N GLN A 87 15.22 -10.05 2.94
CA GLN A 87 16.22 -10.33 1.92
C GLN A 87 16.40 -9.12 0.99
N CYS A 88 15.30 -8.58 0.46
CA CYS A 88 15.30 -7.37 -0.35
C CYS A 88 15.95 -6.18 0.38
N LEU A 89 15.70 -6.06 1.69
CA LEU A 89 16.17 -4.93 2.50
C LEU A 89 17.60 -5.06 3.05
N GLN A 90 18.32 -6.17 2.81
CA GLN A 90 19.69 -6.37 3.28
C GLN A 90 20.64 -5.19 2.98
N PRO A 91 20.70 -4.64 1.76
CA PRO A 91 21.58 -3.51 1.46
C PRO A 91 21.23 -2.24 2.25
N TYR A 92 19.97 -2.09 2.66
CA TYR A 92 19.47 -0.92 3.37
C TYR A 92 19.66 -0.99 4.88
N TYR A 93 19.71 -2.20 5.45
CA TYR A 93 20.20 -2.39 6.82
C TYR A 93 21.67 -2.01 6.94
N GLN A 94 22.50 -2.42 5.97
CA GLN A 94 23.94 -2.10 5.97
C GLN A 94 24.22 -0.59 5.87
N LYS A 95 23.35 0.16 5.18
CA LYS A 95 23.43 1.62 5.04
C LYS A 95 22.80 2.39 6.21
N ASP A 96 22.22 1.69 7.19
CA ASP A 96 21.40 2.26 8.26
C ASP A 96 20.24 3.13 7.73
N TRP A 97 19.62 2.74 6.61
CA TRP A 97 18.42 3.39 6.07
C TRP A 97 17.14 2.74 6.60
N VAL A 98 17.24 1.46 6.95
CA VAL A 98 16.16 0.64 7.47
C VAL A 98 16.65 -0.03 8.74
N LYS A 99 15.79 -0.14 9.74
CA LYS A 99 16.08 -0.87 10.98
C LYS A 99 14.84 -1.55 11.53
N VAL A 100 15.04 -2.55 12.38
CA VAL A 100 13.98 -3.14 13.19
C VAL A 100 14.14 -2.65 14.63
N VAL A 101 13.11 -1.99 15.15
CA VAL A 101 13.06 -1.54 16.55
C VAL A 101 11.80 -2.09 17.17
N THR A 102 11.94 -2.88 18.24
CA THR A 102 10.79 -3.46 18.97
C THR A 102 9.76 -4.15 18.05
N GLY A 103 10.22 -4.93 17.07
CA GLY A 103 9.36 -5.62 16.11
C GLY A 103 8.76 -4.75 15.00
N GLN A 104 9.10 -3.46 14.95
CA GLN A 104 8.71 -2.54 13.87
C GLN A 104 9.85 -2.38 12.86
N LEU A 105 9.58 -2.68 11.60
CA LEU A 105 10.44 -2.33 10.48
C LEU A 105 10.23 -0.85 10.10
N ARG A 106 11.29 -0.05 10.20
CA ARG A 106 11.21 1.42 10.12
C ARG A 106 12.29 1.99 9.22
N LEU A 107 11.98 3.11 8.56
CA LEU A 107 12.99 3.98 7.97
C LEU A 107 13.70 4.79 9.08
N THR A 108 14.99 5.04 8.90
CA THR A 108 15.77 5.90 9.79
C THR A 108 15.66 7.38 9.41
N ASP A 109 15.82 8.25 10.40
CA ASP A 109 15.89 9.69 10.22
C ASP A 109 17.36 10.15 10.25
N PRO A 110 17.83 10.97 9.29
CA PRO A 110 17.13 11.46 8.09
C PRO A 110 17.28 10.56 6.86
N GLN A 111 18.31 9.73 6.76
CA GLN A 111 18.68 9.09 5.50
C GLN A 111 17.62 8.12 4.98
N GLY A 112 17.03 7.28 5.84
CA GLY A 112 15.97 6.37 5.45
C GLY A 112 14.75 7.08 4.86
N PHE A 113 14.34 8.20 5.46
CA PHE A 113 13.25 9.03 4.92
C PHE A 113 13.64 9.75 3.63
N LEU A 114 14.86 10.32 3.57
CA LEU A 114 15.35 11.03 2.38
C LEU A 114 15.41 10.11 1.15
N PHE A 115 15.76 8.84 1.35
CA PHE A 115 15.86 7.83 0.29
C PHE A 115 14.71 6.82 0.29
N SER A 116 13.57 7.14 0.92
CA SER A 116 12.45 6.20 1.08
C SER A 116 11.95 5.64 -0.24
N ASN A 117 11.96 6.46 -1.30
CA ASN A 117 11.48 6.04 -2.61
C ASN A 117 12.37 4.99 -3.26
N VAL A 118 13.68 4.97 -2.95
CA VAL A 118 14.61 3.95 -3.45
C VAL A 118 14.29 2.61 -2.78
N VAL A 119 14.18 2.61 -1.45
CA VAL A 119 13.82 1.42 -0.66
C VAL A 119 12.48 0.84 -1.12
N LEU A 120 11.48 1.70 -1.33
CA LEU A 120 10.16 1.29 -1.78
C LEU A 120 10.15 0.80 -3.23
N ALA A 121 10.92 1.41 -4.13
CA ALA A 121 10.98 0.95 -5.53
C ALA A 121 11.54 -0.48 -5.64
N ASP A 122 12.54 -0.82 -4.84
CA ASP A 122 13.10 -2.17 -4.80
C ASP A 122 12.10 -3.18 -4.24
N LEU A 123 11.38 -2.82 -3.16
CA LEU A 123 10.30 -3.65 -2.63
C LEU A 123 9.19 -3.86 -3.66
N PHE A 124 8.82 -2.85 -4.43
CA PHE A 124 7.83 -3.01 -5.50
C PHE A 124 8.33 -3.96 -6.59
N SER A 125 9.57 -3.78 -7.03
CA SER A 125 10.16 -4.60 -8.09
C SER A 125 10.25 -6.08 -7.69
N GLU A 126 10.58 -6.36 -6.42
CA GLU A 126 10.63 -7.72 -5.86
C GLU A 126 9.24 -8.41 -5.87
N PHE A 127 8.17 -7.68 -5.61
CA PHE A 127 6.82 -8.24 -5.45
C PHE A 127 5.91 -8.08 -6.68
N GLU A 128 6.26 -7.26 -7.67
CA GLU A 128 5.60 -7.19 -8.98
C GLU A 128 6.09 -8.26 -9.97
N SER A 129 7.32 -8.75 -9.80
CA SER A 129 7.95 -9.73 -10.71
C SER A 129 7.62 -11.20 -10.37
N ALA A 130 6.68 -11.45 -9.47
CA ALA A 130 6.38 -12.77 -8.90
C ALA A 130 4.97 -13.27 -9.22
#